data_AF-A0A4T0RK94-F1
#
_entry.id   AF-A0A4T0RK94-F1
#
_cell.length_a   1.000
_cell.length_b   1.000
_cell.length_c   1.000
_cell.angle_alpha   90.00
_cell.angle_beta   90.00
_cell.angle_gamma   90.00
#
_symmetry.space_group_name_H-M   'P 1'
#
loop_
_entity.id
_entity.type
_entity.pdbx_description
1 polymer ?
#
loop_
_entity_poly.entity_id
_entity_poly.type
_entity_poly.pdbx_seq_one_letter_code
_entity_poly.pdbx_strand_id
1 'polypeptide(L)'
;MDAEEKRYNGGRILPKEHFLSQRHITDLDTLDTSTLAATDFDVDPRSAFLPPDEPLKRLDGEYSIWELALDAALQLPLQLDGSNNEVSEQWRDAIRSMLNVKPPTINSNGIRVVRRAYTVLSYIAHFYVHSSRSSEDKTTIPSSIAVPWNHTATALGLPPILTYASTVLWNWEYIDPSKGLVEGNLRAPLTFTRSRDEEHFFLTSAYIEAAGRLCLERMSQCLDEAFMADMSPDVSYRSMSKQLTDISNQINILTRILIDVRKECRPEVFYGKIRRWFNGPNGQSSWHYEGVDPPGVYRDYGGPSAGQSSLIHSLDAFLGVNHAPVDDDANYDDTFMRRMQFYMPEYHRNFLDHLLNVEPSCRDVVKASENDELKESYNKAIESMKVFRSEHIKIATLYIVTQSRKDTSPIDDSASEPKGTGGTSLVKFLKTCRDRTYSTLL
;
A
#
# COMPACT_ATOMS: atom_id res chain seq x y z
N MET A 1 42.97 40.67 1.41
CA MET A 1 42.06 41.45 0.57
C MET A 1 41.72 40.54 -0.59
N ASP A 2 40.50 40.00 -0.48
CA ASP A 2 39.63 39.40 -1.49
C ASP A 2 40.14 38.25 -2.35
N ALA A 3 39.67 37.05 -1.99
CA ALA A 3 39.33 36.01 -2.94
C ALA A 3 38.00 35.38 -2.49
N GLU A 4 36.96 35.64 -3.28
CA GLU A 4 35.57 35.28 -3.08
C GLU A 4 35.36 33.76 -2.92
N GLU A 5 34.69 33.39 -1.83
CA GLU A 5 34.16 32.06 -1.60
C GLU A 5 32.86 31.90 -2.40
N LYS A 6 32.96 31.39 -3.64
CA LYS A 6 31.81 30.92 -4.40
C LYS A 6 31.25 29.64 -3.76
N ARG A 7 30.17 29.79 -2.98
CA ARG A 7 29.26 28.70 -2.63
C ARG A 7 28.63 28.13 -3.90
N TYR A 8 28.98 26.90 -4.25
CA TYR A 8 28.19 26.04 -5.13
C TYR A 8 27.60 24.89 -4.31
N ASN A 9 26.32 24.62 -4.56
CA ASN A 9 25.42 23.76 -3.80
C ASN A 9 26.00 22.38 -3.43
N GLY A 10 25.77 21.99 -2.17
CA GLY A 10 26.09 20.67 -1.66
C GLY A 10 25.26 19.59 -2.32
N GLY A 11 25.90 18.79 -3.17
CA GLY A 11 25.42 17.45 -3.47
C GLY A 11 25.56 16.58 -2.22
N ARG A 12 24.45 16.17 -1.61
CA ARG A 12 24.46 15.08 -0.64
C ARG A 12 24.90 13.82 -1.38
N ILE A 13 26.04 13.26 -0.98
CA ILE A 13 26.44 11.92 -1.41
C ILE A 13 25.37 10.96 -0.87
N LEU A 14 24.61 10.33 -1.77
CA LEU A 14 23.61 9.34 -1.39
C LEU A 14 24.29 8.22 -0.58
N PRO A 15 23.70 7.77 0.54
CA PRO A 15 24.23 6.65 1.30
C PRO A 15 24.44 5.43 0.41
N LYS A 16 25.47 4.61 0.68
CA LYS A 16 25.69 3.33 -0.04
C LYS A 16 24.47 2.39 0.02
N GLU A 17 23.61 2.59 1.02
CA GLU A 17 22.40 1.81 1.30
C GLU A 17 21.13 2.31 0.56
N HIS A 18 21.23 3.41 -0.18
CA HIS A 18 20.15 3.92 -1.02
C HIS A 18 19.92 2.99 -2.22
N PHE A 19 18.68 2.71 -2.65
CA PHE A 19 18.45 1.76 -3.74
C PHE A 19 19.09 2.18 -5.07
N LEU A 20 19.29 3.49 -5.29
CA LEU A 20 20.09 3.99 -6.43
C LEU A 20 21.56 3.56 -6.35
N SER A 21 22.12 3.45 -5.14
CA SER A 21 23.50 3.03 -4.88
C SER A 21 23.70 1.51 -5.02
N GLN A 22 22.61 0.73 -5.06
CA GLN A 22 22.62 -0.73 -5.18
C GLN A 22 22.44 -1.22 -6.63
N ARG A 23 22.37 -0.30 -7.60
CA ARG A 23 22.30 -0.64 -9.02
C ARG A 23 23.67 -1.12 -9.54
N HIS A 24 23.71 -2.19 -10.32
CA HIS A 24 24.78 -2.41 -11.30
C HIS A 24 24.46 -1.53 -12.53
N ILE A 25 25.01 -0.31 -12.56
CA ILE A 25 24.71 0.68 -13.60
C ILE A 25 25.70 0.54 -14.77
N THR A 26 25.21 0.16 -15.95
CA THR A 26 25.90 0.36 -17.23
C THR A 26 25.40 1.59 -17.99
N ASP A 27 24.26 2.16 -17.62
CA ASP A 27 23.66 3.33 -18.28
C ASP A 27 23.46 4.47 -17.28
N LEU A 28 24.48 5.33 -17.17
CA LEU A 28 24.46 6.58 -16.38
C LEU A 28 23.79 7.75 -17.12
N ASP A 29 23.45 7.59 -18.40
CA ASP A 29 23.06 8.71 -19.28
C ASP A 29 21.56 9.11 -19.21
N THR A 30 20.76 8.52 -18.32
CA THR A 30 19.30 8.80 -18.25
C THR A 30 18.75 9.09 -16.86
N LEU A 31 19.58 9.49 -15.89
CA LEU A 31 19.06 9.87 -14.57
C LEU A 31 18.36 11.25 -14.64
N ASP A 32 17.03 11.23 -14.64
CA ASP A 32 16.20 12.42 -14.50
C ASP A 32 16.29 12.96 -13.05
N THR A 33 16.63 14.23 -12.91
CA THR A 33 16.86 14.94 -11.64
C THR A 33 15.92 16.13 -11.45
N SER A 34 14.77 16.16 -12.14
CA SER A 34 13.79 17.24 -11.93
C SER A 34 13.14 17.17 -10.53
N THR A 35 12.44 18.25 -10.17
CA THR A 35 12.07 18.76 -8.82
C THR A 35 11.26 17.83 -7.90
N LEU A 36 11.02 16.60 -8.37
CA LEU A 36 10.57 15.45 -7.60
C LEU A 36 11.63 14.36 -7.81
N ALA A 37 12.73 14.37 -7.04
CA ALA A 37 13.62 13.21 -7.00
C ALA A 37 12.87 12.08 -6.28
N ALA A 38 11.91 11.46 -6.98
CA ALA A 38 11.08 10.33 -6.54
C ALA A 38 11.95 9.21 -5.95
N THR A 39 13.20 9.16 -6.42
CA THR A 39 14.24 8.26 -5.96
C THR A 39 14.72 8.52 -4.54
N ASP A 40 14.64 9.73 -3.98
CA ASP A 40 14.94 9.98 -2.56
C ASP A 40 13.88 9.37 -1.62
N PHE A 41 12.74 8.93 -2.19
CA PHE A 41 11.58 8.44 -1.47
C PHE A 41 11.21 6.98 -1.80
N ASP A 42 12.14 6.20 -2.36
CA ASP A 42 11.85 4.81 -2.76
C ASP A 42 10.68 4.69 -3.76
N VAL A 43 10.57 5.68 -4.65
CA VAL A 43 9.66 5.68 -5.80
C VAL A 43 10.51 5.58 -7.07
N ASP A 44 10.43 4.44 -7.76
CA ASP A 44 11.23 4.21 -8.97
C ASP A 44 10.52 4.74 -10.22
N PRO A 45 11.21 5.44 -11.15
CA PRO A 45 10.59 5.95 -12.38
C PRO A 45 9.98 4.87 -13.29
N ARG A 46 10.40 3.60 -13.15
CA ARG A 46 9.97 2.45 -13.99
C ARG A 46 8.98 1.52 -13.30
N SER A 47 8.77 1.65 -11.99
CA SER A 47 7.84 0.80 -11.24
C SER A 47 7.01 1.54 -10.18
N ALA A 48 7.14 2.87 -10.06
CA ALA A 48 6.48 3.69 -9.05
C ALA A 48 6.76 3.18 -7.63
N PHE A 49 5.71 2.87 -6.85
CA PHE A 49 5.82 2.36 -5.49
C PHE A 49 6.13 0.86 -5.41
N LEU A 50 6.10 0.15 -6.55
CA LEU A 50 6.64 -1.20 -6.62
C LEU A 50 8.17 -1.14 -6.65
N PRO A 51 8.86 -2.13 -6.03
CA PRO A 51 10.31 -2.18 -6.10
C PRO A 51 10.78 -2.30 -7.56
N PRO A 52 11.94 -1.71 -7.91
CA PRO A 52 12.47 -1.71 -9.28
C PRO A 52 12.84 -3.11 -9.78
N ASP A 53 13.16 -4.00 -8.86
CA ASP A 53 13.47 -5.40 -9.12
C ASP A 53 12.43 -6.28 -8.44
N GLU A 54 12.30 -7.50 -8.94
CA GLU A 54 11.48 -8.53 -8.32
C GLU A 54 11.78 -8.66 -6.81
N PRO A 55 10.74 -8.69 -5.95
CA PRO A 55 10.90 -8.95 -4.52
C PRO A 55 11.78 -10.17 -4.26
N LEU A 56 12.63 -10.08 -3.22
CA LEU A 56 13.53 -11.17 -2.87
C LEU A 56 12.70 -12.44 -2.60
N LYS A 57 12.97 -13.52 -3.35
CA LYS A 57 12.15 -14.74 -3.31
C LYS A 57 12.23 -15.45 -1.97
N ARG A 58 13.43 -15.53 -1.39
CA ARG A 58 13.68 -16.24 -0.13
C ARG A 58 14.82 -15.58 0.65
N LEU A 59 14.73 -15.64 1.97
CA LEU A 59 15.83 -15.40 2.89
C LEU A 59 16.76 -16.61 2.96
N ASP A 60 18.03 -16.37 3.24
CA ASP A 60 19.07 -17.38 3.37
C ASP A 60 19.75 -17.36 4.75
N GLY A 61 20.75 -18.21 4.95
CA GLY A 61 21.53 -18.26 6.18
C GLY A 61 20.68 -18.51 7.44
N GLU A 62 20.92 -17.73 8.48
CA GLU A 62 20.19 -17.83 9.76
C GLU A 62 18.69 -17.52 9.63
N TYR A 63 18.28 -16.73 8.63
CA TYR A 63 16.89 -16.32 8.41
C TYR A 63 16.04 -17.41 7.71
N SER A 64 16.68 -18.46 7.19
CA SER A 64 15.99 -19.57 6.51
C SER A 64 14.95 -20.27 7.38
N ILE A 65 15.08 -20.19 8.71
CA ILE A 65 14.12 -20.74 9.66
C ILE A 65 12.71 -20.15 9.49
N TRP A 66 12.59 -18.86 9.16
CA TRP A 66 11.29 -18.22 8.91
C TRP A 66 10.70 -18.69 7.59
N GLU A 67 11.52 -18.85 6.55
CA GLU A 67 11.06 -19.37 5.27
C GLU A 67 10.56 -20.82 5.38
N LEU A 68 11.26 -21.66 6.16
CA LEU A 68 10.81 -23.03 6.45
C LEU A 68 9.49 -23.05 7.24
N ALA A 69 9.33 -22.14 8.21
CA ALA A 69 8.09 -22.00 8.97
C ALA A 69 6.91 -21.57 8.08
N LEU A 70 7.14 -20.65 7.14
CA LEU A 70 6.14 -20.21 6.17
C LEU A 70 5.81 -21.31 5.15
N ASP A 71 6.81 -22.01 4.60
CA ASP A 71 6.59 -23.14 3.70
C ASP A 71 5.71 -24.21 4.35
N ALA A 72 5.97 -24.52 5.62
CA ALA A 72 5.14 -25.44 6.39
C ALA A 72 3.70 -24.92 6.50
N ALA A 73 3.50 -23.64 6.83
CA ALA A 73 2.18 -23.03 6.91
C ALA A 73 1.40 -23.10 5.57
N LEU A 74 2.11 -22.87 4.45
CA LEU A 74 1.54 -22.92 3.11
C LEU A 74 1.21 -24.34 2.64
N GLN A 75 1.92 -25.35 3.11
CA GLN A 75 1.70 -26.75 2.72
C GLN A 75 0.67 -27.46 3.60
N LEU A 76 0.67 -27.16 4.90
CA LEU A 76 -0.26 -27.73 5.86
C LEU A 76 -1.69 -27.22 5.62
N PRO A 77 -2.72 -28.04 5.87
CA PRO A 77 -4.12 -27.63 5.80
C PRO A 77 -4.51 -26.80 7.03
N LEU A 78 -3.81 -25.70 7.28
CA LEU A 78 -4.18 -24.72 8.31
C LEU A 78 -5.51 -24.09 7.92
N GLN A 79 -6.42 -24.01 8.88
CA GLN A 79 -7.76 -23.46 8.67
C GLN A 79 -8.05 -22.39 9.70
N LEU A 80 -8.90 -21.44 9.32
CA LEU A 80 -9.41 -20.42 10.21
C LEU A 80 -10.05 -21.07 11.45
N ASP A 81 -9.93 -20.39 12.59
CA ASP A 81 -10.55 -20.76 13.87
C ASP A 81 -10.10 -22.11 14.44
N GLY A 82 -9.00 -22.67 13.91
CA GLY A 82 -8.47 -23.96 14.33
C GLY A 82 -9.39 -25.13 13.99
N SER A 83 -10.27 -25.03 12.99
CA SER A 83 -11.19 -26.14 12.64
C SER A 83 -10.48 -27.47 12.35
N ASN A 84 -9.19 -27.43 11.97
CA ASN A 84 -8.27 -28.57 11.96
C ASN A 84 -7.25 -28.48 13.11
N ASN A 85 -7.75 -28.72 14.32
CA ASN A 85 -7.08 -28.37 15.58
C ASN A 85 -5.71 -29.01 15.80
N GLU A 86 -5.53 -30.28 15.45
CA GLU A 86 -4.29 -31.00 15.78
C GLU A 86 -3.11 -30.51 14.94
N VAL A 87 -3.30 -30.41 13.61
CA VAL A 87 -2.25 -29.93 12.70
C VAL A 87 -1.91 -28.46 12.97
N SER A 88 -2.93 -27.64 13.22
CA SER A 88 -2.73 -26.22 13.52
C SER A 88 -1.94 -26.03 14.81
N GLU A 89 -2.29 -26.79 15.86
CA GLU A 89 -1.59 -26.68 17.14
C GLU A 89 -0.16 -27.20 17.08
N GLN A 90 0.10 -28.31 16.39
CA GLN A 90 1.47 -28.82 16.19
C GLN A 90 2.35 -27.80 15.46
N TRP A 91 1.83 -27.14 14.42
CA TRP A 91 2.57 -26.08 13.74
C TRP A 91 2.79 -24.87 14.65
N ARG A 92 1.77 -24.44 15.41
CA ARG A 92 1.91 -23.34 16.39
C ARG A 92 2.90 -23.67 17.51
N ASP A 93 2.96 -24.91 17.99
CA ASP A 93 3.97 -25.39 18.95
C ASP A 93 5.39 -25.28 18.38
N ALA A 94 5.57 -25.65 17.11
CA ALA A 94 6.84 -25.49 16.42
C ALA A 94 7.23 -24.02 16.30
N ILE A 95 6.27 -23.14 16.02
CA ILE A 95 6.49 -21.68 16.01
C ILE A 95 6.90 -21.16 17.40
N ARG A 96 6.21 -21.57 18.47
CA ARG A 96 6.58 -21.18 19.84
C ARG A 96 7.98 -21.65 20.24
N SER A 97 8.39 -22.81 19.72
CA SER A 97 9.71 -23.41 19.98
C SER A 97 10.80 -22.96 19.01
N MET A 98 10.45 -22.12 18.03
CA MET A 98 11.38 -21.65 16.99
C MET A 98 12.49 -20.79 17.60
N LEU A 99 13.72 -20.97 17.12
CA LEU A 99 14.88 -20.20 17.59
C LEU A 99 14.68 -18.70 17.33
N ASN A 100 14.97 -17.89 18.35
CA ASN A 100 15.07 -16.43 18.20
C ASN A 100 16.30 -16.08 17.36
N VAL A 101 16.07 -15.60 16.14
CA VAL A 101 17.12 -15.13 15.23
C VAL A 101 17.24 -13.61 15.35
N LYS A 102 18.48 -13.09 15.32
CA LYS A 102 18.73 -11.65 15.37
C LYS A 102 18.12 -11.00 14.12
N PRO A 103 17.24 -10.00 14.23
CA PRO A 103 16.53 -9.47 13.06
C PRO A 103 17.48 -8.79 12.07
N PRO A 104 17.26 -8.92 10.74
CA PRO A 104 18.05 -8.20 9.76
C PRO A 104 17.80 -6.70 9.87
N THR A 105 18.82 -5.91 9.55
CA THR A 105 18.72 -4.44 9.51
C THR A 105 19.02 -3.93 8.12
N ILE A 106 18.49 -2.75 7.77
CA ILE A 106 18.73 -2.15 6.46
C ILE A 106 20.24 -1.94 6.25
N ASN A 107 20.95 -1.44 7.25
CA ASN A 107 22.38 -1.12 7.16
C ASN A 107 23.29 -2.35 7.03
N SER A 108 22.89 -3.51 7.56
CA SER A 108 23.74 -4.72 7.55
C SER A 108 23.35 -5.71 6.47
N ASN A 109 22.08 -5.76 6.09
CA ASN A 109 21.53 -6.79 5.21
C ASN A 109 20.91 -6.22 3.93
N GLY A 110 20.69 -4.90 3.87
CA GLY A 110 20.00 -4.23 2.77
C GLY A 110 18.48 -4.29 2.88
N ILE A 111 17.82 -3.31 2.26
CA ILE A 111 16.37 -3.11 2.33
C ILE A 111 15.57 -4.31 1.80
N ARG A 112 16.07 -5.01 0.77
CA ARG A 112 15.38 -6.17 0.17
C ARG A 112 15.23 -7.33 1.14
N VAL A 113 16.27 -7.60 1.95
CA VAL A 113 16.24 -8.64 3.00
C VAL A 113 15.24 -8.25 4.10
N VAL A 114 15.25 -6.99 4.53
CA VAL A 114 14.32 -6.50 5.57
C VAL A 114 12.87 -6.55 5.10
N ARG A 115 12.58 -6.14 3.85
CA ARG A 115 11.24 -6.26 3.24
C ARG A 115 10.76 -7.71 3.20
N ARG A 116 11.61 -8.64 2.75
CA ARG A 116 11.25 -10.06 2.71
C ARG A 116 11.03 -10.63 4.11
N ALA A 117 11.90 -10.30 5.07
CA ALA A 117 11.72 -10.71 6.46
C ALA A 117 10.41 -10.20 7.04
N TYR A 118 10.08 -8.91 6.85
CA TYR A 118 8.79 -8.36 7.25
C TYR A 118 7.62 -9.11 6.60
N THR A 119 7.65 -9.32 5.28
CA THR A 119 6.59 -10.05 4.56
C THR A 119 6.40 -11.47 5.11
N VAL A 120 7.48 -12.24 5.25
CA VAL A 120 7.43 -13.62 5.74
C VAL A 120 6.87 -13.67 7.16
N LEU A 121 7.39 -12.83 8.06
CA LEU A 121 6.95 -12.75 9.45
C LEU A 121 5.48 -12.31 9.56
N SER A 122 5.02 -11.39 8.71
CA SER A 122 3.61 -10.99 8.63
C SER A 122 2.69 -12.17 8.28
N TYR A 123 3.05 -12.97 7.28
CA TYR A 123 2.26 -14.15 6.90
C TYR A 123 2.27 -15.22 8.01
N ILE A 124 3.43 -15.52 8.59
CA ILE A 124 3.52 -16.51 9.68
C ILE A 124 2.68 -16.05 10.89
N ALA A 125 2.77 -14.78 11.29
CA ALA A 125 1.99 -14.24 12.40
C ALA A 125 0.48 -14.35 12.14
N HIS A 126 0.02 -14.00 10.93
CA HIS A 126 -1.39 -14.12 10.57
C HIS A 126 -1.86 -15.58 10.49
N PHE A 127 -1.05 -16.50 9.96
CA PHE A 127 -1.35 -17.94 10.05
C PHE A 127 -1.43 -18.38 11.51
N TYR A 128 -0.49 -17.95 12.37
CA TYR A 128 -0.43 -18.31 13.79
C TYR A 128 -1.65 -17.85 14.58
N VAL A 129 -2.08 -16.62 14.36
CA VAL A 129 -3.26 -16.06 15.05
C VAL A 129 -4.53 -16.70 14.51
N HIS A 130 -4.72 -16.73 13.20
CA HIS A 130 -6.01 -17.15 12.64
C HIS A 130 -6.22 -18.67 12.61
N SER A 131 -5.17 -19.47 12.81
CA SER A 131 -5.29 -20.91 13.02
C SER A 131 -5.46 -21.34 14.48
N SER A 132 -5.53 -20.39 15.42
CA SER A 132 -5.89 -20.68 16.81
C SER A 132 -7.38 -20.96 16.95
N ARG A 133 -7.76 -21.65 18.04
CA ARG A 133 -9.17 -21.94 18.35
C ARG A 133 -9.95 -20.64 18.59
N SER A 134 -11.17 -20.58 18.04
CA SER A 134 -12.09 -19.43 18.10
C SER A 134 -12.40 -18.88 19.51
N SER A 135 -12.08 -19.60 20.59
CA SER A 135 -12.41 -19.20 21.97
C SER A 135 -11.42 -18.20 22.58
N GLU A 136 -10.37 -17.79 21.85
CA GLU A 136 -9.34 -16.89 22.36
C GLU A 136 -9.54 -15.46 21.83
N ASP A 137 -10.27 -14.62 22.59
CA ASP A 137 -10.39 -13.17 22.31
C ASP A 137 -9.04 -12.44 22.44
N LYS A 138 -8.05 -13.08 23.06
CA LYS A 138 -6.71 -12.57 23.28
C LYS A 138 -5.69 -13.58 22.77
N THR A 139 -4.89 -13.18 21.79
CA THR A 139 -3.84 -14.02 21.23
C THR A 139 -2.47 -13.45 21.56
N THR A 140 -1.58 -14.29 22.07
CA THR A 140 -0.17 -13.96 22.25
C THR A 140 0.64 -14.50 21.08
N ILE A 141 1.27 -13.60 20.33
CA ILE A 141 2.24 -13.94 19.29
C ILE A 141 3.58 -14.18 19.98
N PRO A 142 4.22 -15.35 19.77
CA PRO A 142 5.43 -15.72 20.49
C PRO A 142 6.62 -14.86 20.11
N SER A 143 7.55 -14.70 21.04
CA SER A 143 8.75 -13.87 20.88
C SER A 143 9.60 -14.24 19.66
N SER A 144 9.59 -15.52 19.26
CA SER A 144 10.23 -16.07 18.05
C SER A 144 9.79 -15.39 16.76
N ILE A 145 8.60 -14.80 16.74
CA ILE A 145 8.07 -14.00 15.63
C ILE A 145 7.93 -12.53 16.04
N ALA A 146 7.33 -12.26 17.18
CA ALA A 146 6.96 -10.91 17.60
C ALA A 146 8.17 -9.96 17.64
N VAL A 147 9.30 -10.42 18.19
CA VAL A 147 10.52 -9.63 18.29
C VAL A 147 11.09 -9.29 16.89
N PRO A 148 11.42 -10.26 16.01
CA PRO A 148 11.94 -9.93 14.69
C PRO A 148 10.94 -9.20 13.81
N TRP A 149 9.65 -9.46 13.98
CA TRP A 149 8.62 -8.76 13.21
C TRP A 149 8.54 -7.29 13.60
N ASN A 150 8.53 -6.97 14.89
CA ASN A 150 8.53 -5.58 15.35
C ASN A 150 9.80 -4.82 14.92
N HIS A 151 10.96 -5.47 14.93
CA HIS A 151 12.21 -4.86 14.47
C HIS A 151 12.20 -4.54 12.97
N THR A 152 11.80 -5.51 12.13
CA THR A 152 11.71 -5.30 10.67
C THR A 152 10.63 -4.28 10.32
N ALA A 153 9.50 -4.30 11.03
CA ALA A 153 8.43 -3.31 10.89
C ALA A 153 8.92 -1.90 11.22
N THR A 154 9.59 -1.72 12.36
CA THR A 154 10.14 -0.42 12.78
C THR A 154 11.19 0.08 11.78
N ALA A 155 12.06 -0.79 11.28
CA ALA A 155 13.06 -0.42 10.27
C ALA A 155 12.45 0.08 8.96
N LEU A 156 11.23 -0.35 8.62
CA LEU A 156 10.48 0.07 7.43
C LEU A 156 9.49 1.22 7.72
N GLY A 157 9.40 1.65 8.97
CA GLY A 157 8.38 2.57 9.49
C GLY A 157 6.96 2.05 9.33
N LEU A 158 6.75 0.74 9.48
CA LEU A 158 5.47 0.04 9.41
C LEU A 158 5.06 -0.52 10.78
N PRO A 159 3.76 -0.77 11.01
CA PRO A 159 3.31 -1.61 12.11
C PRO A 159 3.60 -3.09 11.87
N PRO A 160 3.84 -3.89 12.93
CA PRO A 160 3.97 -5.34 12.85
C PRO A 160 2.58 -5.98 12.68
N ILE A 161 2.00 -5.81 11.49
CA ILE A 161 0.72 -6.36 11.04
C ILE A 161 0.82 -6.65 9.54
N LEU A 162 -0.01 -7.54 8.99
CA LEU A 162 -0.11 -7.69 7.54
C LEU A 162 -0.58 -6.37 6.91
N THR A 163 0.17 -5.87 5.93
CA THR A 163 -0.08 -4.59 5.24
C THR A 163 -0.18 -4.78 3.74
N TYR A 164 -0.71 -3.77 3.04
CA TYR A 164 -0.72 -3.69 1.58
C TYR A 164 0.70 -3.83 1.00
N ALA A 165 1.71 -3.29 1.67
CA ALA A 165 3.11 -3.47 1.26
C ALA A 165 3.51 -4.96 1.22
N SER A 166 3.18 -5.72 2.28
CA SER A 166 3.51 -7.16 2.34
C SER A 166 2.65 -8.05 1.44
N THR A 167 1.40 -7.68 1.15
CA THR A 167 0.49 -8.51 0.35
C THR A 167 0.49 -8.16 -1.14
N VAL A 168 0.93 -6.95 -1.50
CA VAL A 168 0.92 -6.43 -2.87
C VAL A 168 2.32 -6.00 -3.29
N LEU A 169 2.88 -4.96 -2.67
CA LEU A 169 4.10 -4.32 -3.19
C LEU A 169 5.32 -5.25 -3.21
N TRP A 170 5.41 -6.14 -2.22
CA TRP A 170 6.52 -7.07 -2.03
C TRP A 170 6.12 -8.54 -2.21
N ASN A 171 4.98 -8.80 -2.85
CA ASN A 171 4.44 -10.13 -3.10
C ASN A 171 4.10 -10.32 -4.59
N TRP A 172 5.11 -10.21 -5.44
CA TRP A 172 4.97 -10.51 -6.85
C TRP A 172 6.24 -11.13 -7.41
N GLU A 173 6.10 -11.91 -8.49
CA GLU A 173 7.20 -12.38 -9.33
C GLU A 173 6.78 -12.39 -10.81
N TYR A 174 7.74 -12.26 -11.72
CA TYR A 174 7.51 -12.36 -13.15
C TYR A 174 7.18 -13.80 -13.55
N ILE A 175 6.17 -13.94 -14.43
CA ILE A 175 5.95 -15.18 -15.17
C ILE A 175 7.04 -15.35 -16.23
N ASP A 176 7.29 -14.29 -16.99
CA ASP A 176 8.35 -14.19 -17.99
C ASP A 176 9.12 -12.87 -17.78
N PRO A 177 10.34 -12.91 -17.21
CA PRO A 177 11.13 -11.71 -16.94
C PRO A 177 11.37 -10.83 -18.18
N SER A 178 11.36 -11.40 -19.39
CA SER A 178 11.59 -10.64 -20.62
C SER A 178 10.46 -9.69 -20.99
N LYS A 179 9.24 -9.92 -20.47
CA LYS A 179 8.07 -9.06 -20.72
C LYS A 179 7.94 -7.91 -19.72
N GLY A 180 8.68 -7.96 -18.61
CA GLY A 180 8.66 -6.91 -17.59
C GLY A 180 7.33 -6.76 -16.85
N LEU A 181 7.14 -5.59 -16.23
CA LEU A 181 6.04 -5.30 -15.31
C LEU A 181 4.75 -4.88 -16.06
N VAL A 182 4.08 -5.86 -16.66
CA VAL A 182 2.85 -5.67 -17.46
C VAL A 182 1.71 -6.57 -17.02
N GLU A 183 0.47 -6.17 -17.31
CA GLU A 183 -0.74 -6.95 -17.01
C GLU A 183 -0.65 -8.36 -17.62
N GLY A 184 -0.96 -9.37 -16.82
CA GLY A 184 -0.89 -10.78 -17.21
C GLY A 184 0.49 -11.42 -17.12
N ASN A 185 1.53 -10.70 -16.68
CA ASN A 185 2.90 -11.23 -16.55
C ASN A 185 3.38 -11.39 -15.08
N LEU A 186 2.50 -11.29 -14.09
CA LEU A 186 2.86 -11.41 -12.68
C LEU A 186 2.13 -12.58 -11.99
N ARG A 187 2.79 -13.14 -10.97
CA ARG A 187 2.22 -14.07 -9.97
C ARG A 187 2.35 -13.49 -8.59
N ALA A 188 1.43 -13.82 -7.68
CA ALA A 188 1.53 -13.46 -6.27
C ALA A 188 1.82 -14.73 -5.44
N PRO A 189 3.09 -15.03 -5.12
CA PRO A 189 3.50 -16.33 -4.59
C PRO A 189 2.96 -16.62 -3.19
N LEU A 190 2.70 -15.59 -2.37
CA LEU A 190 2.22 -15.75 -1.01
C LEU A 190 0.71 -15.50 -0.93
N THR A 191 -0.04 -16.54 -0.55
CA THR A 191 -1.49 -16.51 -0.33
C THR A 191 -1.83 -17.39 0.88
N PHE A 192 -2.87 -17.04 1.64
CA PHE A 192 -3.32 -17.83 2.79
C PHE A 192 -4.14 -19.05 2.39
N THR A 193 -4.94 -18.91 1.34
CA THR A 193 -5.92 -19.90 0.88
C THR A 193 -5.42 -20.74 -0.29
N ARG A 194 -4.32 -20.33 -0.95
CA ARG A 194 -3.82 -20.90 -2.22
C ARG A 194 -4.87 -20.88 -3.34
N SER A 195 -5.91 -20.06 -3.19
CA SER A 195 -6.98 -19.95 -4.18
C SER A 195 -6.60 -18.95 -5.25
N ARG A 196 -7.09 -19.21 -6.48
CA ARG A 196 -6.98 -18.24 -7.56
C ARG A 196 -7.71 -16.93 -7.23
N ASP A 197 -8.80 -17.02 -6.47
CA ASP A 197 -9.55 -15.87 -5.99
C ASP A 197 -8.66 -14.90 -5.18
N GLU A 198 -7.81 -15.41 -4.29
CA GLU A 198 -6.90 -14.59 -3.48
C GLU A 198 -5.74 -14.03 -4.28
N GLU A 199 -5.10 -14.88 -5.09
CA GLU A 199 -3.99 -14.44 -5.94
C GLU A 199 -4.45 -13.32 -6.89
N HIS A 200 -5.61 -13.48 -7.53
CA HIS A 200 -6.15 -12.47 -8.43
C HIS A 200 -6.52 -11.17 -7.71
N PHE A 201 -6.95 -11.23 -6.44
CA PHE A 201 -7.18 -10.04 -5.62
C PHE A 201 -5.90 -9.23 -5.39
N PHE A 202 -4.79 -9.89 -5.07
CA PHE A 202 -3.47 -9.24 -4.94
C PHE A 202 -2.94 -8.74 -6.28
N LEU A 203 -3.04 -9.56 -7.33
CA LEU A 203 -2.59 -9.19 -8.68
C LEU A 203 -3.34 -7.99 -9.24
N THR A 204 -4.66 -7.88 -9.01
CA THR A 204 -5.42 -6.70 -9.41
C THR A 204 -4.82 -5.43 -8.82
N SER A 205 -4.47 -5.48 -7.53
CA SER A 205 -3.84 -4.36 -6.84
C SER A 205 -2.43 -4.08 -7.38
N ALA A 206 -1.61 -5.12 -7.60
CA ALA A 206 -0.27 -4.96 -8.17
C ALA A 206 -0.28 -4.39 -9.59
N TYR A 207 -1.26 -4.76 -10.42
CA TYR A 207 -1.41 -4.20 -11.76
C TYR A 207 -1.89 -2.74 -11.74
N ILE A 208 -2.70 -2.33 -10.76
CA ILE A 208 -3.02 -0.91 -10.54
C ILE A 208 -1.75 -0.14 -10.19
N GLU A 209 -0.91 -0.65 -9.28
CA GLU A 209 0.36 -0.01 -8.91
C GLU A 209 1.31 0.11 -10.11
N ALA A 210 1.49 -0.97 -10.87
CA ALA A 210 2.33 -0.99 -12.07
C ALA A 210 1.84 0.00 -13.15
N ALA A 211 0.54 -0.01 -13.43
CA ALA A 211 -0.06 0.89 -14.42
C ALA A 211 -0.05 2.35 -13.92
N GLY A 212 -0.16 2.58 -12.61
CA GLY A 212 -0.19 3.91 -12.00
C GLY A 212 1.10 4.69 -12.13
N ARG A 213 2.20 4.03 -12.50
CA ARG A 213 3.48 4.70 -12.80
C ARG A 213 3.37 5.84 -13.79
N LEU A 214 2.58 5.67 -14.86
CA LEU A 214 2.38 6.72 -15.85
C LEU A 214 1.68 7.95 -15.24
N CYS A 215 0.84 7.78 -14.22
CA CYS A 215 0.29 8.91 -13.49
C CYS A 215 1.39 9.70 -12.79
N LEU A 216 2.28 9.04 -12.05
CA LEU A 216 3.37 9.73 -11.34
C LEU A 216 4.33 10.45 -12.30
N GLU A 217 4.66 9.81 -13.42
CA GLU A 217 5.49 10.42 -14.47
C GLU A 217 4.85 11.71 -15.00
N ARG A 218 3.55 11.67 -15.31
CA ARG A 218 2.80 12.84 -15.80
C ARG A 218 2.59 13.90 -14.72
N MET A 219 2.43 13.51 -13.46
CA MET A 219 2.36 14.43 -12.33
C MET A 219 3.65 15.25 -12.21
N SER A 220 4.82 14.58 -12.26
CA SER A 220 6.12 15.27 -12.20
C SER A 220 6.26 16.28 -13.33
N GLN A 221 5.99 15.85 -14.58
CA GLN A 221 6.05 16.72 -15.75
C GLN A 221 5.07 17.90 -15.65
N CYS A 222 3.88 17.68 -15.08
CA CYS A 222 2.90 18.74 -14.89
C CYS A 222 3.37 19.76 -13.82
N LEU A 223 4.02 19.31 -12.75
CA LEU A 223 4.56 20.20 -11.71
C LEU A 223 5.75 21.01 -12.22
N ASP A 224 6.63 20.42 -13.03
CA ASP A 224 7.73 21.15 -13.66
C ASP A 224 7.20 22.28 -14.57
N GLU A 225 6.09 22.04 -15.29
CA GLU A 225 5.41 23.06 -16.10
C GLU A 225 4.66 24.09 -15.26
N ALA A 226 4.04 23.65 -14.15
CA ALA A 226 3.38 24.54 -13.20
C ALA A 226 4.36 25.58 -12.64
N PHE A 227 5.62 25.17 -12.39
CA PHE A 227 6.69 26.06 -11.95
C PHE A 227 7.08 27.10 -13.03
N MET A 228 6.95 26.75 -14.31
CA MET A 228 7.29 27.62 -15.45
C MET A 228 6.12 28.50 -15.92
N ALA A 229 4.92 28.33 -15.34
CA ALA A 229 3.69 28.98 -15.79
C ALA A 229 3.77 30.50 -15.83
N ASP A 230 4.45 31.14 -14.86
CA ASP A 230 4.59 32.60 -14.84
C ASP A 230 5.53 33.13 -15.94
N MET A 231 6.47 32.31 -16.41
CA MET A 231 7.45 32.71 -17.43
C MET A 231 6.93 32.46 -18.85
N SER A 232 6.19 31.37 -19.05
CA SER A 232 5.72 30.93 -20.37
C SER A 232 4.32 30.31 -20.31
N PRO A 233 3.29 31.10 -19.98
CA PRO A 233 1.95 30.59 -19.63
C PRO A 233 1.33 29.76 -20.75
N ASP A 234 1.34 30.24 -22.00
CA ASP A 234 0.71 29.52 -23.13
C ASP A 234 1.33 28.13 -23.38
N VAL A 235 2.64 28.00 -23.19
CA VAL A 235 3.36 26.73 -23.39
C VAL A 235 3.10 25.82 -22.21
N SER A 236 3.26 26.32 -20.99
CA SER A 236 3.09 25.54 -19.77
C SER A 236 1.65 25.09 -19.59
N TYR A 237 0.65 25.94 -19.83
CA TYR A 237 -0.76 25.54 -19.75
C TYR A 237 -1.12 24.47 -20.77
N ARG A 238 -0.62 24.56 -22.02
CA ARG A 238 -0.83 23.51 -23.02
C ARG A 238 -0.17 22.19 -22.61
N SER A 239 1.04 22.26 -22.08
CA SER A 239 1.78 21.09 -21.59
C SER A 239 1.04 20.43 -20.41
N MET A 240 0.65 21.22 -19.41
CA MET A 240 -0.16 20.78 -18.26
C MET A 240 -1.50 20.16 -18.69
N SER A 241 -2.24 20.77 -19.62
CA SER A 241 -3.48 20.22 -20.19
C SER A 241 -3.28 18.81 -20.75
N LYS A 242 -2.19 18.62 -21.51
CA LYS A 242 -1.83 17.31 -22.05
C LYS A 242 -1.54 16.31 -20.94
N GLN A 243 -0.75 16.68 -19.92
CA GLN A 243 -0.42 15.77 -18.84
C GLN A 243 -1.64 15.40 -17.98
N LEU A 244 -2.54 16.36 -17.71
CA LEU A 244 -3.80 16.11 -17.02
C LEU A 244 -4.73 15.19 -17.83
N THR A 245 -4.77 15.36 -19.15
CA THR A 245 -5.51 14.46 -20.05
C THR A 245 -4.92 13.05 -20.03
N ASP A 246 -3.59 12.91 -20.07
CA ASP A 246 -2.92 11.61 -19.95
C ASP A 246 -3.19 10.95 -18.58
N ILE A 247 -3.18 11.72 -17.49
CA ILE A 247 -3.55 11.23 -16.15
C ILE A 247 -5.01 10.74 -16.14
N SER A 248 -5.95 11.50 -16.71
CA SER A 248 -7.35 11.09 -16.84
C SER A 248 -7.49 9.75 -17.58
N ASN A 249 -6.83 9.62 -18.73
CA ASN A 249 -6.79 8.38 -19.52
C ASN A 249 -6.21 7.22 -18.72
N GLN A 250 -5.13 7.46 -17.97
CA GLN A 250 -4.49 6.45 -17.16
C GLN A 250 -5.38 6.00 -16.00
N ILE A 251 -6.07 6.92 -15.32
CA ILE A 251 -7.05 6.58 -14.27
C ILE A 251 -8.19 5.72 -14.83
N ASN A 252 -8.61 5.95 -16.08
CA ASN A 252 -9.61 5.09 -16.74
C ASN A 252 -9.07 3.66 -16.94
N ILE A 253 -7.78 3.50 -17.24
CA ILE A 253 -7.11 2.18 -17.28
C ILE A 253 -7.07 1.55 -15.88
N LEU A 254 -6.70 2.30 -14.84
CA LEU A 254 -6.74 1.80 -13.45
C LEU A 254 -8.14 1.34 -13.05
N THR A 255 -9.17 2.06 -13.51
CA THR A 255 -10.58 1.71 -13.27
C THR A 255 -10.95 0.38 -13.93
N ARG A 256 -10.50 0.13 -15.17
CA ARG A 256 -10.70 -1.16 -15.83
C ARG A 256 -10.05 -2.30 -15.03
N ILE A 257 -8.79 -2.13 -14.63
CA ILE A 257 -8.06 -3.15 -13.86
C ILE A 257 -8.80 -3.42 -12.53
N LEU A 258 -9.24 -2.37 -11.84
CA LEU A 258 -10.03 -2.50 -10.61
C LEU A 258 -11.32 -3.31 -10.83
N ILE A 259 -12.06 -3.04 -11.90
CA ILE A 259 -13.29 -3.77 -12.26
C ILE A 259 -13.01 -5.26 -12.50
N ASP A 260 -11.84 -5.55 -13.09
CA ASP A 260 -11.43 -6.89 -13.50
C ASP A 260 -11.21 -7.84 -12.32
N VAL A 261 -11.12 -7.36 -11.08
CA VAL A 261 -11.10 -8.21 -9.87
C VAL A 261 -12.23 -9.26 -9.87
N ARG A 262 -13.38 -8.91 -10.47
CA ARG A 262 -14.55 -9.78 -10.58
C ARG A 262 -14.39 -10.96 -11.53
N LYS A 263 -13.38 -10.94 -12.40
CA LYS A 263 -13.16 -12.01 -13.39
C LYS A 263 -12.73 -13.30 -12.70
N GLU A 264 -11.88 -13.22 -11.67
CA GLU A 264 -11.34 -14.42 -11.03
C GLU A 264 -11.37 -14.39 -9.49
N CYS A 265 -11.82 -13.31 -8.85
CA CYS A 265 -12.06 -13.26 -7.40
C CYS A 265 -13.56 -13.21 -7.11
N ARG A 266 -14.16 -14.30 -6.64
CA ARG A 266 -15.58 -14.36 -6.30
C ARG A 266 -15.89 -13.66 -4.98
N PRO A 267 -16.96 -12.83 -4.91
CA PRO A 267 -17.32 -12.10 -3.69
C PRO A 267 -17.48 -12.96 -2.44
N GLU A 268 -18.15 -14.10 -2.54
CA GLU A 268 -18.41 -15.02 -1.41
C GLU A 268 -17.14 -15.72 -0.92
N VAL A 269 -16.20 -16.04 -1.82
CA VAL A 269 -14.91 -16.63 -1.46
C VAL A 269 -14.03 -15.58 -0.79
N PHE A 270 -13.98 -14.37 -1.35
CA PHE A 270 -13.27 -13.27 -0.73
C PHE A 270 -13.78 -13.00 0.70
N TYR A 271 -15.09 -12.81 0.87
CA TYR A 271 -15.66 -12.47 2.15
C TYR A 271 -15.50 -13.58 3.20
N GLY A 272 -15.87 -14.80 2.86
CA GLY A 272 -15.94 -15.91 3.82
C GLY A 272 -14.62 -16.63 4.08
N LYS A 273 -13.71 -16.66 3.09
CA LYS A 273 -12.47 -17.47 3.17
C LYS A 273 -11.18 -16.66 3.18
N ILE A 274 -11.11 -15.57 2.43
CA ILE A 274 -9.87 -14.81 2.25
C ILE A 274 -9.76 -13.71 3.30
N ARG A 275 -10.76 -12.81 3.35
CA ARG A 275 -10.79 -11.60 4.19
C ARG A 275 -10.51 -11.88 5.67
N ARG A 276 -10.93 -13.05 6.17
CA ARG A 276 -10.75 -13.42 7.58
C ARG A 276 -9.28 -13.57 7.98
N TRP A 277 -8.40 -14.00 7.06
CA TRP A 277 -6.95 -14.06 7.28
C TRP A 277 -6.30 -12.68 7.36
N PHE A 278 -6.97 -11.65 6.85
CA PHE A 278 -6.44 -10.29 6.80
C PHE A 278 -6.81 -9.48 8.04
N ASN A 279 -7.79 -9.94 8.83
CA ASN A 279 -8.30 -9.16 9.95
C ASN A 279 -7.21 -8.99 11.02
N GLY A 280 -6.81 -7.74 11.26
CA GLY A 280 -6.06 -7.41 12.46
C GLY A 280 -6.94 -7.43 13.73
N PRO A 281 -6.34 -7.17 14.90
CA PRO A 281 -7.11 -6.93 16.12
C PRO A 281 -8.07 -5.75 15.91
N ASN A 282 -9.26 -5.82 16.51
CA ASN A 282 -10.35 -4.88 16.19
C ASN A 282 -11.27 -4.57 17.39
N GLY A 283 -10.71 -4.68 18.60
CA GLY A 283 -11.42 -4.52 19.88
C GLY A 283 -12.17 -5.77 20.35
N GLN A 284 -12.56 -6.69 19.46
CA GLN A 284 -13.06 -8.02 19.84
C GLN A 284 -11.92 -9.02 19.99
N SER A 285 -10.95 -8.96 19.07
CA SER A 285 -9.67 -9.64 19.22
C SER A 285 -8.57 -8.65 19.59
N SER A 286 -7.63 -9.08 20.41
CA SER A 286 -6.51 -8.27 20.90
C SER A 286 -5.22 -9.07 20.83
N TRP A 287 -4.16 -8.50 20.26
CA TRP A 287 -2.90 -9.20 20.04
C TRP A 287 -1.82 -8.68 20.99
N HIS A 288 -1.16 -9.59 21.69
CA HIS A 288 0.00 -9.31 22.53
C HIS A 288 1.27 -9.79 21.82
N TYR A 289 2.29 -8.94 21.77
CA TYR A 289 3.57 -9.24 21.11
C TYR A 289 4.61 -9.60 22.17
N GLU A 290 4.78 -10.90 22.43
CA GLU A 290 5.67 -11.39 23.48
C GLU A 290 7.12 -10.91 23.26
N GLY A 291 7.77 -10.42 24.32
CA GLY A 291 9.14 -9.90 24.27
C GLY A 291 9.27 -8.50 23.64
N VAL A 292 8.18 -7.93 23.13
CA VAL A 292 8.10 -6.55 22.65
C VAL A 292 7.24 -5.71 23.59
N ASP A 293 6.06 -6.22 23.92
CA ASP A 293 5.10 -5.55 24.79
C ASP A 293 5.26 -5.99 26.25
N PRO A 294 5.04 -5.08 27.22
CA PRO A 294 4.88 -5.48 28.62
C PRO A 294 3.71 -6.46 28.80
N PRO A 295 3.75 -7.39 29.77
CA PRO A 295 2.67 -8.33 30.01
C PRO A 295 1.32 -7.64 30.18
N GLY A 296 0.30 -8.12 29.46
CA GLY A 296 -1.06 -7.58 29.51
C GLY A 296 -1.32 -6.35 28.64
N VAL A 297 -0.29 -5.84 27.92
CA VAL A 297 -0.47 -4.81 26.90
C VAL A 297 -0.86 -5.47 25.58
N TYR A 298 -1.95 -5.00 24.99
CA TYR A 298 -2.44 -5.46 23.70
C TYR A 298 -2.49 -4.29 22.72
N ARG A 299 -2.18 -4.56 21.46
CA ARG A 299 -2.22 -3.54 20.39
C ARG A 299 -3.43 -3.74 19.50
N ASP A 300 -3.94 -2.63 18.97
CA ASP A 300 -5.03 -2.58 18.00
C ASP A 300 -4.48 -2.10 16.65
N TYR A 301 -4.78 -2.84 15.58
CA TYR A 301 -4.26 -2.60 14.23
C TYR A 301 -5.27 -3.02 13.18
N GLY A 302 -5.47 -2.17 12.17
CA GLY A 302 -6.22 -2.54 10.98
C GLY A 302 -5.45 -3.53 10.11
N GLY A 303 -6.19 -4.42 9.43
CA GLY A 303 -5.63 -5.29 8.40
C GLY A 303 -5.27 -4.55 7.11
N PRO A 304 -4.73 -5.25 6.10
CA PRO A 304 -4.43 -4.65 4.81
C PRO A 304 -5.71 -4.14 4.14
N SER A 305 -5.61 -2.97 3.51
CA SER A 305 -6.70 -2.39 2.72
C SER A 305 -6.16 -1.56 1.56
N ALA A 306 -6.97 -1.37 0.51
CA ALA A 306 -6.62 -0.50 -0.61
C ALA A 306 -6.38 0.97 -0.18
N GLY A 307 -6.85 1.37 1.00
CA GLY A 307 -6.55 2.70 1.57
C GLY A 307 -5.07 2.90 1.91
N GLN A 308 -4.28 1.83 1.96
CA GLN A 308 -2.83 1.85 2.23
C GLN A 308 -2.00 1.98 0.94
N SER A 309 -2.61 2.15 -0.24
CA SER A 309 -1.91 2.40 -1.50
C SER A 309 -1.45 3.85 -1.59
N SER A 310 -0.13 4.09 -1.61
CA SER A 310 0.46 5.42 -1.76
C SER A 310 0.14 6.06 -3.11
N LEU A 311 -0.07 5.26 -4.17
CA LEU A 311 -0.44 5.73 -5.50
C LEU A 311 -1.76 6.51 -5.50
N ILE A 312 -2.79 5.97 -4.84
CA ILE A 312 -4.11 6.62 -4.81
C ILE A 312 -4.05 7.92 -3.99
N HIS A 313 -3.25 7.95 -2.91
CA HIS A 313 -3.02 9.18 -2.14
C HIS A 313 -2.23 10.22 -2.94
N SER A 314 -1.29 9.78 -3.78
CA SER A 314 -0.49 10.68 -4.62
C SER A 314 -1.36 11.39 -5.66
N LEU A 315 -2.30 10.67 -6.28
CA LEU A 315 -3.29 11.26 -7.18
C LEU A 315 -4.17 12.29 -6.49
N ASP A 316 -4.63 12.00 -5.26
CA ASP A 316 -5.40 12.96 -4.46
C ASP A 316 -4.60 14.21 -4.13
N ALA A 317 -3.37 14.05 -3.64
CA ALA A 317 -2.49 15.15 -3.27
C ALA A 317 -2.20 16.05 -4.47
N PHE A 318 -1.80 15.46 -5.61
CA PHE A 318 -1.51 16.19 -6.85
C PHE A 318 -2.72 16.96 -7.38
N LEU A 319 -3.91 16.34 -7.37
CA LEU A 319 -5.14 16.99 -7.82
C LEU A 319 -5.72 17.97 -6.78
N GLY A 320 -5.15 18.06 -5.58
CA GLY A 320 -5.61 18.96 -4.52
C GLY A 320 -6.92 18.50 -3.86
N VAL A 321 -7.19 17.19 -3.82
CA VAL A 321 -8.36 16.63 -3.14
C VAL A 321 -8.14 16.66 -1.63
N ASN A 322 -8.90 17.49 -0.92
CA ASN A 322 -8.79 17.60 0.52
C ASN A 322 -9.68 16.56 1.25
N HIS A 323 -9.04 15.70 2.04
CA HIS A 323 -9.70 14.70 2.89
C HIS A 323 -9.80 15.08 4.37
N ALA A 324 -9.42 16.31 4.74
CA ALA A 324 -9.65 16.85 6.07
C ALA A 324 -11.16 16.85 6.42
N PRO A 325 -11.53 16.65 7.69
CA PRO A 325 -12.89 16.90 8.16
C PRO A 325 -13.30 18.35 7.82
N VAL A 326 -14.59 18.59 7.61
CA VAL A 326 -15.12 19.93 7.30
C VAL A 326 -15.34 20.75 8.58
N ASP A 327 -15.34 20.11 9.75
CA ASP A 327 -15.47 20.78 11.04
C ASP A 327 -14.10 21.27 11.55
N ASP A 328 -14.00 22.55 11.91
CA ASP A 328 -12.77 23.24 12.35
C ASP A 328 -12.12 22.63 13.62
N ASP A 329 -12.83 21.76 14.35
CA ASP A 329 -12.37 21.11 15.58
C ASP A 329 -11.84 19.68 15.37
N ALA A 330 -11.96 19.11 14.17
CA ALA A 330 -11.55 17.73 13.93
C ALA A 330 -10.12 17.68 13.37
N ASN A 331 -9.22 17.05 14.12
CA ASN A 331 -7.81 16.95 13.76
C ASN A 331 -7.66 16.17 12.43
N TYR A 332 -6.84 16.67 11.51
CA TYR A 332 -6.53 15.97 10.25
C TYR A 332 -5.98 14.55 10.49
N ASP A 333 -5.28 14.37 11.62
CA ASP A 333 -4.78 13.08 12.09
C ASP A 333 -5.90 12.05 12.38
N ASP A 334 -7.13 12.51 12.62
CA ASP A 334 -8.30 11.65 12.86
C ASP A 334 -8.95 11.14 11.56
N THR A 335 -8.50 11.64 10.39
CA THR A 335 -9.01 11.14 9.12
C THR A 335 -8.57 9.71 8.88
N PHE A 336 -9.47 8.89 8.34
CA PHE A 336 -9.11 7.53 7.93
C PHE A 336 -7.94 7.52 6.93
N MET A 337 -7.87 8.49 6.01
CA MET A 337 -6.77 8.57 5.04
C MET A 337 -5.42 8.76 5.73
N ARG A 338 -5.29 9.71 6.68
CA ARG A 338 -4.05 9.89 7.44
C ARG A 338 -3.72 8.66 8.29
N ARG A 339 -4.70 8.02 8.92
CA ARG A 339 -4.49 6.73 9.62
C ARG A 339 -4.00 5.62 8.70
N MET A 340 -4.42 5.56 7.43
CA MET A 340 -3.91 4.55 6.49
C MET A 340 -2.45 4.78 6.09
N GLN A 341 -1.97 6.04 6.12
CA GLN A 341 -0.57 6.33 5.83
C GLN A 341 0.38 5.70 6.86
N PHE A 342 -0.06 5.51 8.12
CA PHE A 342 0.69 4.73 9.12
C PHE A 342 1.06 3.31 8.66
N TYR A 343 0.29 2.74 7.72
CA TYR A 343 0.51 1.40 7.16
C TYR A 343 1.25 1.43 5.80
N MET A 344 1.74 2.59 5.36
CA MET A 344 2.60 2.74 4.19
C MET A 344 4.08 2.75 4.61
N PRO A 345 5.03 2.27 3.78
CA PRO A 345 6.46 2.42 4.06
C PRO A 345 6.84 3.88 4.34
N GLU A 346 7.79 4.11 5.24
CA GLU A 346 8.18 5.47 5.68
C GLU A 346 8.54 6.39 4.51
N TYR A 347 9.37 5.92 3.59
CA TYR A 347 9.76 6.70 2.42
C TYR A 347 8.57 7.07 1.53
N HIS A 348 7.56 6.21 1.42
CA HIS A 348 6.33 6.51 0.66
C HIS A 348 5.47 7.56 1.36
N ARG A 349 5.42 7.58 2.70
CA ARG A 349 4.78 8.68 3.43
C ARG A 349 5.52 9.99 3.21
N ASN A 350 6.85 9.97 3.27
CA ASN A 350 7.67 11.16 3.04
C ASN A 350 7.48 11.71 1.62
N PHE A 351 7.27 10.84 0.62
CA PHE A 351 6.87 11.25 -0.73
C PHE A 351 5.53 12.00 -0.74
N LEU A 352 4.52 11.48 -0.04
CA LEU A 352 3.21 12.12 0.05
C LEU A 352 3.29 13.47 0.76
N ASP A 353 4.03 13.54 1.86
CA ASP A 353 4.27 14.80 2.57
C ASP A 353 5.02 15.81 1.68
N HIS A 354 6.03 15.38 0.92
CA HIS A 354 6.71 16.24 -0.07
C HIS A 354 5.73 16.76 -1.13
N LEU A 355 4.97 15.86 -1.76
CA LEU A 355 4.02 16.18 -2.82
C LEU A 355 2.94 17.18 -2.36
N LEU A 356 2.46 17.07 -1.12
CA LEU A 356 1.50 18.00 -0.53
C LEU A 356 2.06 19.41 -0.30
N ASN A 357 3.38 19.56 -0.19
CA ASN A 357 4.05 20.83 0.08
C ASN A 357 4.75 21.43 -1.15
N VAL A 358 4.54 20.86 -2.35
CA VAL A 358 5.07 21.43 -3.60
C VAL A 358 4.32 22.72 -3.94
N GLU A 359 5.08 23.81 -4.15
CA GLU A 359 4.56 25.09 -4.63
C GLU A 359 5.24 25.52 -5.95
N PRO A 360 4.48 26.03 -6.94
CA PRO A 360 3.01 26.14 -6.93
C PRO A 360 2.34 24.77 -7.14
N SER A 361 1.17 24.56 -6.51
CA SER A 361 0.41 23.33 -6.74
C SER A 361 -0.26 23.35 -8.12
N CYS A 362 -0.45 22.17 -8.73
CA CYS A 362 -1.16 22.07 -10.02
C CYS A 362 -2.54 22.75 -9.96
N ARG A 363 -3.26 22.57 -8.85
CA ARG A 363 -4.60 23.14 -8.67
C ARG A 363 -4.59 24.66 -8.59
N ASP A 364 -3.61 25.24 -7.91
CA ASP A 364 -3.52 26.70 -7.76
C ASP A 364 -3.17 27.37 -9.07
N VAL A 365 -2.26 26.79 -9.85
CA VAL A 365 -1.96 27.25 -11.21
C VAL A 365 -3.20 27.20 -12.11
N VAL A 366 -3.95 26.09 -12.11
CA VAL A 366 -5.19 25.97 -12.91
C VAL A 366 -6.20 27.05 -12.52
N LYS A 367 -6.39 27.30 -11.21
CA LYS A 367 -7.30 28.34 -10.72
C LYS A 367 -6.90 29.75 -11.16
N ALA A 368 -5.60 30.06 -11.14
CA ALA A 368 -5.09 31.37 -11.48
C ALA A 368 -4.98 31.62 -13.00
N SER A 369 -4.98 30.56 -13.81
CA SER A 369 -4.63 30.61 -15.24
C SER A 369 -5.61 31.35 -16.16
N GLU A 370 -6.87 31.52 -15.74
CA GLU A 370 -7.99 31.94 -16.61
C GLU A 370 -8.07 31.17 -17.96
N ASN A 371 -7.53 29.94 -18.01
CA ASN A 371 -7.43 29.14 -19.22
C ASN A 371 -8.48 27.99 -19.21
N ASP A 372 -9.48 28.10 -20.08
CA ASP A 372 -10.60 27.14 -20.14
C ASP A 372 -10.15 25.71 -20.50
N GLU A 373 -9.17 25.54 -21.39
CA GLU A 373 -8.67 24.22 -21.81
C GLU A 373 -7.95 23.49 -20.66
N LEU A 374 -7.12 24.23 -19.92
CA LEU A 374 -6.42 23.74 -18.74
C LEU A 374 -7.40 23.37 -17.63
N LYS A 375 -8.39 24.23 -17.39
CA LYS A 375 -9.47 23.98 -16.44
C LYS A 375 -10.29 22.74 -16.83
N GLU A 376 -10.64 22.58 -18.10
CA GLU A 376 -11.38 21.42 -18.60
C GLU A 376 -10.56 20.13 -18.44
N SER A 377 -9.27 20.15 -18.78
CA SER A 377 -8.37 19.01 -18.61
C SER A 377 -8.21 18.61 -17.15
N TYR A 378 -8.09 19.58 -16.24
CA TYR A 378 -8.08 19.33 -14.79
C TYR A 378 -9.38 18.70 -14.29
N ASN A 379 -10.52 19.27 -14.68
CA ASN A 379 -11.84 18.77 -14.29
C ASN A 379 -12.08 17.34 -14.82
N LYS A 380 -11.63 17.00 -16.03
CA LYS A 380 -11.66 15.63 -16.57
C LYS A 380 -10.86 14.65 -15.70
N ALA A 381 -9.69 15.04 -15.20
CA ALA A 381 -8.90 14.18 -14.30
C ALA A 381 -9.64 13.92 -12.97
N ILE A 382 -10.28 14.94 -12.39
CA ILE A 382 -11.13 14.82 -11.20
C ILE A 382 -12.34 13.90 -11.47
N GLU A 383 -12.99 14.04 -12.62
CA GLU A 383 -14.11 13.18 -13.03
C GLU A 383 -13.69 11.72 -13.18
N SER A 384 -12.53 11.45 -13.80
CA SER A 384 -11.97 10.10 -13.87
C SER A 384 -11.71 9.52 -12.47
N MET A 385 -11.18 10.30 -11.52
CA MET A 385 -11.02 9.84 -10.14
C MET A 385 -12.38 9.56 -9.45
N LYS A 386 -13.41 10.36 -9.71
CA LYS A 386 -14.76 10.11 -9.22
C LYS A 386 -15.32 8.79 -9.78
N VAL A 387 -15.10 8.51 -11.06
CA VAL A 387 -15.51 7.25 -11.70
C VAL A 387 -14.79 6.06 -11.05
N PHE A 388 -13.46 6.13 -10.91
CA PHE A 388 -12.66 5.12 -10.21
C PHE A 388 -13.23 4.81 -8.81
N ARG A 389 -13.51 5.85 -8.01
CA ARG A 389 -14.09 5.71 -6.67
C ARG A 389 -15.49 5.13 -6.69
N SER A 390 -16.31 5.49 -7.68
CA SER A 390 -17.67 4.98 -7.83
C SER A 390 -17.66 3.47 -8.13
N GLU A 391 -16.75 3.01 -8.99
CA GLU A 391 -16.56 1.58 -9.23
C GLU A 391 -16.01 0.85 -8.00
N HIS A 392 -15.06 1.45 -7.27
CA HIS A 392 -14.58 0.89 -6.01
C HIS A 392 -15.71 0.74 -4.98
N ILE A 393 -16.62 1.72 -4.84
CA ILE A 393 -17.79 1.61 -3.97
C ILE A 393 -18.68 0.43 -4.38
N LYS A 394 -18.93 0.24 -5.69
CA LYS A 394 -19.74 -0.88 -6.19
C LYS A 394 -19.11 -2.23 -5.82
N ILE A 395 -17.79 -2.36 -6.02
CA ILE A 395 -17.02 -3.56 -5.66
C ILE A 395 -17.07 -3.79 -4.15
N ALA A 396 -16.71 -2.80 -3.34
CA ALA A 396 -16.73 -2.89 -1.88
C ALA A 396 -18.13 -3.28 -1.35
N THR A 397 -19.20 -2.72 -1.93
CA THR A 397 -20.57 -3.07 -1.58
C THR A 397 -20.86 -4.54 -1.89
N LEU A 398 -20.50 -5.01 -3.08
CA LEU A 398 -20.73 -6.40 -3.51
C LEU A 398 -19.91 -7.41 -2.70
N TYR A 399 -18.65 -7.11 -2.41
CA TYR A 399 -17.71 -8.03 -1.76
C TYR A 399 -17.84 -8.04 -0.24
N ILE A 400 -18.33 -6.96 0.37
CA ILE A 400 -18.45 -6.85 1.84
C ILE A 400 -19.91 -6.77 2.26
N VAL A 401 -20.63 -5.71 1.87
CA VAL A 401 -21.97 -5.40 2.41
C VAL A 401 -23.01 -6.43 1.98
N THR A 402 -22.99 -6.82 0.70
CA THR A 402 -23.92 -7.82 0.19
C THR A 402 -23.65 -9.19 0.81
N GLN A 403 -22.39 -9.54 1.07
CA GLN A 403 -22.05 -10.84 1.67
C GLN A 403 -22.37 -10.84 3.18
N SER A 404 -22.07 -9.76 3.91
CA SER A 404 -22.38 -9.66 5.34
C SER A 404 -23.87 -9.82 5.62
N ARG A 405 -24.74 -9.26 4.78
CA ARG A 405 -26.21 -9.39 4.89
C ARG A 405 -26.72 -10.80 4.61
N LYS A 406 -25.98 -11.61 3.85
CA LYS A 406 -26.34 -13.02 3.59
C LYS A 406 -25.96 -13.92 4.76
N ASP A 407 -24.88 -13.59 5.47
CA ASP A 407 -24.42 -14.34 6.64
C ASP A 407 -25.25 -14.06 7.90
N THR A 408 -25.87 -12.88 8.02
CA THR A 408 -26.80 -12.58 9.11
C THR A 408 -28.15 -13.28 8.88
N SER A 409 -28.52 -14.22 9.75
CA SER A 409 -29.88 -14.79 9.80
C SER A 409 -30.92 -13.68 10.02
N PRO A 410 -32.14 -13.76 9.44
CA PRO A 410 -33.16 -12.71 9.49
C PRO A 410 -33.79 -12.45 10.89
N ILE A 411 -33.18 -12.92 11.98
CA ILE A 411 -33.73 -12.87 13.35
C ILE A 411 -32.93 -11.92 14.26
N ASP A 412 -31.74 -11.47 13.86
CA ASP A 412 -30.91 -10.61 14.70
C ASP A 412 -30.85 -9.16 14.15
N ASP A 413 -31.75 -8.32 14.65
CA ASP A 413 -31.89 -6.89 14.31
C ASP A 413 -30.78 -6.01 14.93
N SER A 414 -29.72 -6.62 15.47
CA SER A 414 -28.55 -5.95 16.05
C SER A 414 -27.35 -5.84 15.08
N ALA A 415 -27.60 -5.92 13.76
CA ALA A 415 -26.56 -5.91 12.74
C ALA A 415 -25.68 -4.65 12.81
N SER A 416 -24.48 -4.79 13.39
CA SER A 416 -23.44 -3.75 13.37
C SER A 416 -23.09 -3.37 11.92
N GLU A 417 -22.84 -2.07 11.65
CA GLU A 417 -22.50 -1.62 10.29
C GLU A 417 -21.31 -2.41 9.71
N PRO A 418 -21.38 -2.89 8.44
CA PRO A 418 -20.32 -3.66 7.83
C PRO A 418 -19.02 -2.85 7.75
N LYS A 419 -18.01 -3.30 8.52
CA LYS A 419 -16.69 -2.67 8.58
C LYS A 419 -15.76 -3.18 7.48
N GLY A 420 -14.91 -2.31 6.94
CA GLY A 420 -13.77 -2.73 6.11
C GLY A 420 -12.70 -3.47 6.92
N THR A 421 -11.71 -4.09 6.26
CA THR A 421 -10.53 -4.67 6.96
C THR A 421 -9.70 -3.61 7.70
N GLY A 422 -9.77 -2.35 7.25
CA GLY A 422 -9.22 -1.19 7.96
C GLY A 422 -10.12 -0.63 9.08
N GLY A 423 -11.20 -1.32 9.46
CA GLY A 423 -11.98 -1.01 10.66
C GLY A 423 -13.09 0.07 10.57
N THR A 424 -13.32 0.70 9.41
CA THR A 424 -14.34 1.77 9.24
C THR A 424 -15.66 1.30 8.64
N SER A 425 -16.73 2.07 8.87
CA SER A 425 -18.00 1.98 8.11
C SER A 425 -17.73 2.22 6.63
N LEU A 426 -17.60 1.10 5.89
CA LEU A 426 -16.93 1.06 4.59
C LEU A 426 -17.61 1.95 3.56
N VAL A 427 -18.93 1.85 3.45
CA VAL A 427 -19.70 2.57 2.42
C VAL A 427 -19.75 4.07 2.70
N LYS A 428 -19.96 4.46 3.97
CA LYS A 428 -19.99 5.89 4.34
C LYS A 428 -18.66 6.54 4.03
N PHE A 429 -17.56 5.91 4.46
CA PHE A 429 -16.21 6.41 4.20
C PHE A 429 -15.89 6.54 2.71
N LEU A 430 -16.17 5.50 1.90
CA LEU A 430 -15.88 5.53 0.47
C LEU A 430 -16.72 6.58 -0.26
N LYS A 431 -17.99 6.76 0.12
CA LYS A 431 -18.85 7.84 -0.42
C LYS A 431 -18.27 9.21 -0.08
N THR A 432 -17.87 9.45 1.17
CA THR A 432 -17.22 10.71 1.56
C THR A 432 -15.97 10.99 0.72
N CYS A 433 -15.13 9.99 0.46
CA CYS A 433 -13.96 10.18 -0.41
C CYS A 433 -14.36 10.58 -1.84
N ARG A 434 -15.33 9.88 -2.44
CA ARG A 434 -15.85 10.22 -3.78
C ARG A 434 -16.42 11.63 -3.82
N ASP A 435 -17.21 12.00 -2.82
CA ASP A 435 -17.90 13.28 -2.78
C ASP A 435 -16.89 14.44 -2.61
N ARG A 436 -15.83 14.24 -1.81
CA ARG A 436 -14.70 15.17 -1.69
C ARG A 436 -13.88 15.33 -2.97
N THR A 437 -13.67 14.25 -3.73
CA THR A 437 -13.09 14.36 -5.08
C THR A 437 -13.96 15.27 -5.94
N TYR A 438 -15.27 15.03 -5.96
CA TYR A 438 -16.17 15.79 -6.81
C TYR A 438 -16.27 17.27 -6.41
N SER A 439 -16.21 17.58 -5.10
CA SER A 439 -16.18 18.98 -4.62
C SER A 439 -14.90 19.72 -4.98
N THR A 440 -13.90 19.05 -5.57
CA THR A 440 -12.63 19.66 -5.96
C THR A 440 -12.68 20.30 -7.36
N LEU A 441 -13.71 19.97 -8.16
CA LEU A 441 -13.96 20.58 -9.49
C LEU A 441 -13.91 22.12 -9.44
N LEU A 442 -13.40 22.71 -10.51
CA LEU A 442 -13.24 24.16 -10.69
C LEU A 442 -14.29 24.74 -11.62
#